data_AF-A0A8J2WQV1-F1
#
_entry.id   AF-A0A8J2WQV1-F1
#
_cell.length_a   1.000
_cell.length_b   1.000
_cell.length_c   1.000
_cell.angle_alpha   90.00
_cell.angle_beta   90.00
_cell.angle_gamma   90.00
#
_symmetry.space_group_name_H-M   'P 1'
#
loop_
_entity.id
_entity.type
_entity.pdbx_description
1 polymer ?
#
loop_
_entity_poly.entity_id
_entity_poly.type
_entity_poly.pdbx_seq_one_letter_code
_entity_poly.pdbx_strand_id
1 'polypeptide(L)' 'MVSVTMWGETATNFIKDIKNTSTNEVVVSFGGVQASTYVSPHEDGVCLNSFDDSIITINPDCEEYRKLLTWMENEDPDLS' A
#
# COMPACT_ATOMS: atom_id res chain seq x y z
N MET A 1 -4.24 3.01 12.18
CA MET A 1 -3.14 2.87 11.22
C MET A 1 -3.12 1.43 10.71
N VAL A 2 -2.76 1.20 9.45
CA VAL A 2 -2.56 -0.14 8.89
C VAL A 2 -1.15 -0.20 8.34
N SER A 3 -0.40 -1.22 8.70
CA SER A 3 1.00 -1.38 8.29
C SER A 3 1.15 -2.66 7.49
N VAL A 4 1.82 -2.59 6.34
CA VAL A 4 2.07 -3.74 5.49
C VAL A 4 3.57 -4.05 5.50
N THR A 5 3.94 -5.25 5.93
CA THR A 5 5.33 -5.72 5.86
C THR A 5 5.57 -6.50 4.57
N MET A 6 6.59 -6.07 3.83
CA MET A 6 7.09 -6.76 2.64
C MET A 6 8.45 -7.38 2.91
N TRP A 7 8.68 -8.54 2.31
CA TRP A 7 9.89 -9.32 2.54
C TRP A 7 10.63 -9.59 1.22
N GLY A 8 11.93 -9.87 1.34
CA GLY A 8 12.76 -10.41 0.26
C GLY A 8 12.70 -9.66 -1.07
N GLU A 9 12.45 -10.42 -2.14
CA GLU A 9 12.40 -9.89 -3.50
C GLU A 9 11.21 -8.96 -3.72
N THR A 10 10.05 -9.25 -3.14
CA THR A 10 8.85 -8.41 -3.19
C THR A 10 9.13 -7.00 -2.67
N ALA A 11 9.77 -6.88 -1.50
CA ALA A 11 10.17 -5.58 -0.95
C ALA A 11 11.16 -4.84 -1.87
N THR A 12 12.11 -5.58 -2.45
CA THR A 12 13.13 -5.00 -3.34
C THR A 12 12.51 -4.45 -4.62
N ASN A 13 11.59 -5.20 -5.24
CA ASN A 13 10.94 -4.79 -6.48
C ASN A 13 9.95 -3.64 -6.23
N PHE A 14 9.19 -3.69 -5.14
CA PHE A 14 8.29 -2.59 -4.74
C PHE A 14 9.03 -1.25 -4.59
N ILE A 15 10.19 -1.25 -3.93
CA ILE A 15 11.01 -0.03 -3.76
C ILE A 15 11.51 0.49 -5.12
N LYS A 16 11.91 -0.39 -6.04
CA LYS A 16 12.34 0.01 -7.38
C LYS A 16 11.19 0.66 -8.14
N ASP A 17 10.01 0.07 -8.09
CA ASP A 17 8.84 0.55 -8.83
C ASP A 17 8.36 1.89 -8.29
N ILE A 18 8.28 2.06 -6.97
CA ILE A 18 7.92 3.36 -6.36
C ILE A 18 8.94 4.44 -6.71
N LYS A 19 10.25 4.14 -6.66
CA LYS A 19 11.28 5.13 -7.04
C LYS A 19 11.16 5.61 -8.49
N ASN A 20 10.54 4.81 -9.35
CA ASN A 20 10.29 5.17 -10.74
C ASN A 20 8.97 5.91 -10.95
N THR A 21 8.13 6.03 -9.92
CA THR A 21 6.93 6.88 -9.98
C THR A 21 7.30 8.35 -9.79
N SER A 22 6.68 9.23 -10.57
CA SER A 22 6.91 10.68 -10.50
C SER A 22 6.04 11.39 -9.46
N THR A 23 5.23 10.64 -8.71
CA THR A 23 4.26 11.16 -7.74
C THR A 23 4.69 10.85 -6.32
N ASN A 24 4.44 11.77 -5.38
CA ASN A 24 4.73 11.54 -3.96
C ASN A 24 3.71 10.59 -3.31
N GLU A 25 2.58 10.38 -3.96
CA GLU A 25 1.51 9.49 -3.50
C GLU A 25 1.21 8.45 -4.58
N VAL A 26 1.01 7.22 -4.13
CA VAL A 26 0.66 6.09 -4.98
C VAL A 26 -0.46 5.30 -4.33
N VAL A 27 -1.33 4.74 -5.15
CA VAL A 27 -2.33 3.77 -4.68
C VAL A 27 -1.78 2.38 -4.87
N VAL A 28 -1.87 1.55 -3.83
CA VAL A 28 -1.37 0.17 -3.87
C VAL A 28 -2.52 -0.79 -3.60
N SER A 29 -2.73 -1.76 -4.49
CA SER A 29 -3.63 -2.88 -4.23
C SER A 29 -2.85 -4.11 -3.79
N PHE A 30 -3.39 -4.80 -2.79
CA PHE A 30 -2.84 -6.01 -2.21
C PHE A 30 -3.82 -7.19 -2.41
N GLY A 31 -3.35 -8.27 -3.01
CA GLY A 31 -4.05 -9.55 -3.10
C GLY A 31 -3.27 -10.64 -2.37
N GLY A 32 -3.94 -11.49 -1.60
CA GLY A 32 -3.31 -12.62 -0.92
C GLY A 32 -2.43 -12.25 0.29
N VAL A 33 -2.59 -11.05 0.85
CA VAL A 33 -1.89 -10.68 2.10
C VAL A 33 -2.57 -11.27 3.32
N GLN A 34 -1.78 -11.66 4.33
CA GLN A 34 -2.30 -12.20 5.58
C GLN A 34 -2.48 -11.10 6.62
N ALA A 35 -3.65 -11.07 7.25
CA ALA A 35 -3.83 -10.32 8.48
C ALA A 35 -3.01 -10.95 9.61
N SER A 36 -2.06 -10.18 10.12
CA SER A 36 -1.21 -10.57 11.23
C SER A 36 -1.80 -10.11 12.55
N THR A 37 -1.83 -11.01 13.53
CA THR A 37 -2.14 -10.66 14.93
C THR A 37 -0.92 -10.15 15.69
N TYR A 38 0.26 -10.12 15.04
CA TYR A 38 1.43 -9.49 15.60
C TYR A 38 1.21 -7.97 15.62
N VAL A 39 0.98 -7.43 16.80
CA VAL A 39 1.00 -5.99 17.05
C VAL A 39 2.46 -5.62 17.23
N SER A 40 3.01 -4.86 16.28
CA SER A 40 4.35 -4.28 16.45
C SER A 40 4.35 -3.47 17.76
N PRO A 41 5.34 -3.61 18.64
CA PRO A 41 5.40 -2.86 19.89
C PRO A 41 5.50 -1.34 19.69
N HIS A 42 5.62 -0.88 18.45
CA HIS A 42 5.70 0.53 18.07
C HIS A 42 4.50 1.03 17.26
N GLU A 43 3.50 0.18 16.98
CA GLU A 43 2.39 0.53 16.09
C GLU A 43 1.04 0.02 16.60
N ASP A 44 0.14 0.95 16.96
CA ASP A 44 -1.28 0.65 17.18
C ASP A 44 -1.97 0.48 15.81
N GLY A 45 -2.17 -0.77 15.37
CA GLY A 45 -2.76 -1.01 14.07
C GLY A 45 -2.97 -2.47 13.66
N VAL A 46 -3.59 -2.64 12.49
CA VAL A 46 -3.68 -3.93 11.80
C VAL A 46 -2.40 -4.10 10.98
N CYS A 47 -1.66 -5.19 11.22
CA CYS A 47 -0.48 -5.53 10.45
C CYS A 47 -0.86 -6.53 9.34
N LEU A 48 -0.40 -6.29 8.12
CA LEU A 48 -0.57 -7.18 6.98
C LEU A 48 0.80 -7.68 6.53
N ASN A 49 0.93 -8.98 6.29
CA ASN A 49 2.16 -9.57 5.75
C ASN A 49 1.93 -9.96 4.28
N SER A 50 2.87 -9.55 3.41
CA SER A 50 2.97 -10.13 2.07
C SER A 50 3.84 -11.38 2.08
N PHE A 51 3.50 -12.33 1.23
CA PHE A 51 4.21 -13.58 0.98
C PHE A 51 4.57 -13.69 -0.50
N ASP A 52 5.28 -14.76 -0.87
CA ASP A 52 5.74 -14.98 -2.25
C ASP A 52 4.59 -15.07 -3.26
N ASP A 53 3.38 -15.43 -2.82
CA ASP A 53 2.16 -15.51 -3.62
C ASP A 53 1.30 -14.25 -3.56
N SER A 54 1.72 -13.23 -2.80
CA SER A 54 1.00 -11.97 -2.73
C SER A 54 1.12 -11.18 -4.03
N ILE A 55 0.00 -10.65 -4.49
CA ILE A 55 -0.06 -9.78 -5.66
C ILE A 55 -0.05 -8.34 -5.17
N ILE A 56 0.95 -7.58 -5.59
CA ILE A 56 1.08 -6.15 -5.28
C ILE A 56 1.06 -5.40 -6.61
N THR A 57 0.18 -4.40 -6.72
CA THR A 57 0.08 -3.56 -7.91
C THR A 57 0.04 -2.11 -7.51
N ILE A 58 0.92 -1.32 -8.12
CA ILE A 58 1.01 0.13 -7.93
C ILE A 58 0.18 0.81 -9.02
N ASN A 59 -0.66 1.76 -8.61
CA ASN A 59 -1.61 2.48 -9.46
C ASN A 59 -2.41 1.53 -10.36
N PRO A 60 -3.17 0.59 -9.77
CA PRO A 60 -3.91 -0.40 -10.55
C PRO A 60 -4.96 0.31 -11.42
N ASP A 61 -5.09 -0.08 -12.69
CA ASP A 61 -6.15 0.43 -13.56
C ASP A 61 -7.48 -0.27 -13.27
N CYS A 62 -8.11 0.12 -12.15
CA CYS A 62 -9.42 -0.35 -11.73
C CYS A 62 -10.34 0.80 -11.29
N GLU A 63 -11.62 0.51 -11.12
CA GLU A 63 -12.61 1.51 -10.71
C GLU A 63 -12.36 1.99 -9.27
N GLU A 64 -11.97 1.07 -8.38
CA GLU A 64 -11.65 1.34 -6.97
C GLU A 64 -10.47 2.30 -6.83
N TYR A 65 -9.46 2.18 -7.69
CA TYR A 65 -8.34 3.13 -7.76
C TYR A 65 -8.82 4.55 -8.02
N ARG A 66 -9.68 4.74 -9.03
CA ARG A 66 -10.20 6.08 -9.38
C ARG A 66 -11.06 6.66 -8.27
N LYS A 67 -11.89 5.82 -7.62
CA LYS A 67 -12.70 6.22 -6.47
C LYS A 67 -11.84 6.69 -5.30
N LEU A 68 -10.76 5.96 -4.99
CA LEU A 68 -9.85 6.32 -3.91
C LEU A 68 -9.12 7.64 -4.22
N LEU A 69 -8.64 7.82 -5.46
CA LEU A 69 -8.03 9.08 -5.88
C LEU A 69 -9.00 10.26 -5.73
N THR A 70 -10.23 10.13 -6.24
CA THR A 70 -11.24 11.19 -6.08
C THR A 70 -11.53 11.47 -4.61
N TRP A 71 -11.57 10.46 -3.75
CA TRP A 71 -11.76 10.68 -2.32
C TRP A 71 -10.56 11.43 -1.70
N MET A 72 -9.33 11.05 -2.02
CA MET A 72 -8.11 11.74 -1.55
C MET A 72 -8.07 13.21 -1.98
N GLU A 73 -8.47 13.51 -3.22
CA GLU A 73 -8.51 14.88 -3.74
C GLU A 73 -9.58 15.77 -3.08
N ASN A 74 -10.66 15.18 -2.54
CA ASN A 74 -11.80 15.92 -1.98
C ASN A 74 -11.80 15.99 -0.45
N GLU A 75 -11.10 15.09 0.25
CA GLU A 75 -11.09 15.02 1.72
C GLU A 75 -9.78 15.48 2.38
N ASP A 76 -8.88 16.15 1.65
CA ASP A 76 -7.65 16.69 2.23
C ASP A 76 -7.74 18.20 2.57
N PRO A 77 -8.03 18.59 3.82
CA PRO A 77 -7.96 19.99 4.27
C PRO A 77 -6.53 20.50 4.52
N ASP A 78 -5.48 19.68 4.37
CA ASP A 78 -4.07 20.09 4.50
C ASP A 78 -3.36 20.22 3.12
N LEU A 79 -4.09 20.09 2.01
CA LEU A 79 -3.60 20.34 0.63
C LEU A 79 -4.25 21.57 -0.06
N SER A 80 -5.02 22.39 0.65
CA SER A 80 -5.62 23.65 0.14
C SER A 80 -4.90 24.92 0.55
#